data_AF-A0A1M7RNV5-F1
#
_entry.id   AF-A0A1M7RNV5-F1
#
_cell.length_a   1.000
_cell.length_b   1.000
_cell.length_c   1.000
_cell.angle_alpha   90.00
_cell.angle_beta   90.00
_cell.angle_gamma   90.00
#
_symmetry.space_group_name_H-M   'P 1'
#
loop_
_entity.id
_entity.type
_entity.pdbx_description
1 polymer ?
#
loop_
_entity_poly.entity_id
_entity_poly.type
_entity_poly.pdbx_seq_one_letter_code
_entity_poly.pdbx_strand_id
1 'polypeptide(L)'
;MTRLRESITDGEPREKLSTELGLFCLGFCTALNSHHRAEDGELFPRILAEHPGLAPVVAKLNEDHVLLGYLLTDLERAVATADADELLRHLDGIEAIMDSHFGFEERQITAVLDAMTTTDADIVRLLGAD
;
A
#
# COMPACT_ATOMS: atom_id res chain seq x y z
N MET A 1 5.30 -5.66 9.04
CA MET A 1 6.33 -6.63 8.59
C MET A 1 7.33 -7.03 9.68
N THR A 2 7.10 -6.69 10.95
CA THR A 2 8.02 -6.90 12.08
C THR A 2 8.50 -8.34 12.23
N ARG A 3 7.59 -9.31 12.18
CA ARG A 3 7.94 -10.74 12.29
C ARG A 3 8.93 -11.20 11.21
N LEU A 4 8.68 -10.82 9.97
CA LEU A 4 9.56 -11.17 8.85
C LEU A 4 10.95 -10.55 9.04
N ARG A 5 11.01 -9.30 9.54
CA ARG A 5 12.27 -8.60 9.86
C ARG A 5 13.05 -9.33 10.96
N GLU A 6 12.38 -9.76 12.03
CA GLU A 6 12.98 -10.54 13.11
C GLU A 6 13.56 -11.85 12.57
N SER A 7 12.76 -12.63 11.81
CA SER A 7 13.23 -13.88 11.20
C SER A 7 14.43 -13.70 10.26
N ILE A 8 14.48 -12.61 9.48
CA ILE A 8 15.65 -12.30 8.64
C ILE A 8 16.89 -12.03 9.52
N THR A 9 16.72 -11.26 10.59
CA THR A 9 17.81 -10.88 11.51
C THR A 9 18.35 -12.10 12.26
N ASP A 10 17.46 -13.02 12.65
CA ASP A 10 17.79 -14.27 13.34
C ASP A 10 18.40 -15.34 12.40
N GLY A 11 18.45 -15.07 11.08
CA GLY A 11 19.01 -15.99 10.10
C GLY A 11 18.14 -17.24 9.86
N GLU A 12 16.82 -17.09 9.97
CA GLU A 12 15.88 -18.19 9.81
C GLU A 12 15.91 -18.80 8.39
N PRO A 13 15.57 -20.09 8.23
CA PRO A 13 15.53 -20.74 6.93
C PRO A 13 14.60 -20.05 5.94
N ARG A 14 14.96 -20.09 4.66
CA ARG A 14 14.23 -19.42 3.58
C ARG A 14 12.76 -19.85 3.49
N GLU A 15 12.48 -21.13 3.76
CA GLU A 15 11.13 -21.69 3.78
C GLU A 15 10.24 -21.00 4.82
N LYS A 16 10.81 -20.62 5.97
CA LYS A 16 10.11 -19.88 7.02
C LYS A 16 9.86 -18.44 6.56
N LEU A 17 10.86 -17.78 5.98
CA LEU A 17 10.71 -16.42 5.43
C LEU A 17 9.60 -16.36 4.36
N SER A 18 9.59 -17.32 3.42
CA SER A 18 8.55 -17.42 2.40
C SER A 18 7.16 -17.64 3.00
N THR A 19 7.05 -18.48 4.03
CA THR A 19 5.78 -18.72 4.72
C THR A 19 5.27 -17.47 5.42
N GLU A 20 6.14 -16.76 6.13
CA GLU A 20 5.79 -15.51 6.83
C GLU A 20 5.38 -14.41 5.86
N LEU A 21 6.11 -14.25 4.74
CA LEU A 21 5.73 -13.32 3.69
C LEU A 21 4.38 -13.70 3.07
N GLY A 22 4.16 -14.99 2.78
CA GLY A 22 2.88 -15.46 2.23
C GLY A 22 1.69 -15.14 3.16
N LEU A 23 1.84 -15.32 4.46
CA LEU A 23 0.81 -14.95 5.45
C LEU A 23 0.60 -13.43 5.51
N PHE A 24 1.70 -12.65 5.44
CA PHE A 24 1.61 -11.20 5.36
C PHE A 24 0.84 -10.76 4.10
N CYS A 25 1.15 -11.33 2.94
CA CYS A 25 0.48 -11.00 1.70
C CYS A 25 -0.99 -11.41 1.68
N LEU A 26 -1.33 -12.57 2.26
CA LEU A 26 -2.71 -13.03 2.37
C LEU A 26 -3.59 -12.01 3.11
N GLY A 27 -3.10 -11.42 4.20
CA GLY A 27 -3.82 -10.40 4.95
C GLY A 27 -3.62 -8.99 4.39
N PHE A 28 -2.41 -8.47 4.57
CA PHE A 28 -2.11 -7.06 4.34
C PHE A 28 -2.08 -6.69 2.85
N CYS A 29 -1.31 -7.42 2.02
CA CYS A 29 -1.19 -7.07 0.60
C CYS A 29 -2.53 -7.22 -0.14
N THR A 30 -3.33 -8.24 0.21
CA THR A 30 -4.69 -8.37 -0.32
C THR A 30 -5.56 -7.16 0.02
N ALA A 31 -5.57 -6.74 1.29
CA ALA A 31 -6.35 -5.60 1.74
C ALA A 31 -5.87 -4.29 1.07
N LEU A 32 -4.56 -4.03 1.09
CA LEU A 32 -3.96 -2.83 0.49
C LEU A 32 -4.26 -2.74 -1.01
N ASN A 33 -4.13 -3.85 -1.74
CA ASN A 33 -4.43 -3.90 -3.16
C ASN A 33 -5.93 -3.72 -3.44
N SER A 34 -6.81 -4.18 -2.55
CA SER A 34 -8.25 -3.90 -2.66
C SER A 34 -8.54 -2.41 -2.48
N HIS A 35 -7.94 -1.83 -1.46
CA HIS A 35 -8.02 -0.41 -1.13
C HIS A 35 -7.55 0.47 -2.29
N HIS A 36 -6.32 0.31 -2.76
CA HIS A 36 -5.79 1.11 -3.88
C HIS A 36 -6.63 0.96 -5.16
N ARG A 37 -7.15 -0.23 -5.46
CA ARG A 37 -8.04 -0.40 -6.62
C ARG A 37 -9.37 0.34 -6.48
N ALA A 38 -9.94 0.37 -5.27
CA ALA A 38 -11.16 1.12 -5.01
C ALA A 38 -10.91 2.62 -5.15
N GLU A 39 -9.73 3.09 -4.71
CA GLU A 39 -9.34 4.49 -4.86
C GLU A 39 -9.14 4.87 -6.32
N ASP A 40 -8.29 4.13 -7.04
CA ASP A 40 -7.97 4.35 -8.45
C ASP A 40 -9.22 4.27 -9.34
N GLY A 41 -10.06 3.26 -9.08
CA GLY A 41 -11.18 2.89 -9.94
C GLY A 41 -12.48 3.63 -9.64
N GLU A 42 -12.67 4.09 -8.39
CA GLU A 42 -13.93 4.67 -7.94
C GLU A 42 -13.78 6.01 -7.22
N LEU A 43 -12.93 6.10 -6.20
CA LEU A 43 -12.84 7.31 -5.37
C LEU A 43 -12.23 8.48 -6.14
N PHE A 44 -11.03 8.30 -6.70
CA PHE A 44 -10.31 9.35 -7.39
C PHE A 44 -11.08 9.89 -8.61
N PRO A 45 -11.76 9.07 -9.44
CA PRO A 45 -12.65 9.58 -10.48
C PRO A 45 -13.75 10.51 -9.95
N ARG A 46 -14.35 10.19 -8.79
CA ARG A 46 -15.37 11.04 -8.15
C ARG A 46 -14.77 12.34 -7.64
N ILE A 47 -13.63 12.27 -6.96
CA ILE A 47 -12.89 13.45 -6.50
C ILE A 47 -12.56 14.36 -7.68
N LEU A 48 -12.11 13.83 -8.82
CA LEU A 48 -11.77 14.65 -9.99
C LEU A 48 -12.99 15.26 -10.69
N ALA A 49 -14.17 14.64 -10.55
CA ALA A 49 -15.41 15.21 -11.07
C ALA A 49 -15.85 16.46 -10.28
N GLU A 50 -15.67 16.46 -8.96
CA GLU A 50 -16.05 17.58 -8.07
C GLU A 50 -14.92 18.60 -7.87
N HIS A 51 -13.67 18.13 -7.88
CA HIS A 51 -12.46 18.90 -7.56
C HIS A 51 -11.36 18.69 -8.62
N PRO A 52 -11.54 19.15 -9.87
CA PRO A 52 -10.59 18.92 -10.96
C PRO A 52 -9.18 19.48 -10.70
N GLY A 53 -9.04 20.45 -9.79
CA GLY A 53 -7.75 20.99 -9.35
C GLY A 53 -6.85 19.97 -8.64
N LEU A 54 -7.39 18.84 -8.16
CA LEU A 54 -6.63 17.77 -7.51
C LEU A 54 -6.01 16.77 -8.49
N ALA A 55 -6.12 16.98 -9.81
CA ALA A 55 -5.50 16.10 -10.80
C ALA A 55 -4.00 15.80 -10.55
N PRO A 56 -3.15 16.77 -10.14
CA PRO A 56 -1.75 16.47 -9.82
C PRO A 56 -1.58 15.60 -8.57
N VAL A 57 -2.46 15.77 -7.57
CA VAL A 57 -2.45 14.96 -6.33
C VAL A 57 -2.84 13.53 -6.64
N VAL A 58 -3.95 13.32 -7.35
CA VAL A 58 -4.41 11.99 -7.77
C VAL A 58 -3.37 11.28 -8.64
N ALA A 59 -2.75 12.00 -9.58
CA ALA A 59 -1.69 11.42 -10.40
C ALA A 59 -0.52 10.91 -9.54
N LYS A 60 -0.12 11.69 -8.51
CA LYS A 60 0.93 11.28 -7.59
C LYS A 60 0.55 10.07 -6.75
N LEU A 61 -0.68 10.00 -6.24
CA LEU A 61 -1.17 8.84 -5.48
C LEU A 61 -1.19 7.57 -6.34
N ASN A 62 -1.69 7.65 -7.58
CA ASN A 62 -1.65 6.53 -8.53
C ASN A 62 -0.21 6.05 -8.82
N GLU A 63 0.75 6.99 -8.97
CA GLU A 63 2.17 6.63 -9.13
C GLU A 63 2.70 5.86 -7.91
N ASP A 64 2.33 6.29 -6.71
CA ASP A 64 2.73 5.63 -5.46
C ASP A 64 2.08 4.24 -5.35
N HIS A 65 0.82 4.06 -5.77
CA HIS A 65 0.15 2.75 -5.80
C HIS A 65 0.87 1.76 -6.71
N VAL A 66 1.26 2.21 -7.91
CA VAL A 66 2.02 1.42 -8.88
C VAL A 66 3.39 1.04 -8.30
N LEU A 67 4.10 2.00 -7.69
CA LEU A 67 5.39 1.76 -7.06
C LEU A 67 5.31 0.73 -5.92
N LEU A 68 4.32 0.87 -5.02
CA LEU A 68 4.10 -0.07 -3.92
C LEU A 68 3.82 -1.49 -4.44
N GLY A 69 3.00 -1.62 -5.49
CA GLY A 69 2.75 -2.90 -6.14
C GLY A 69 4.01 -3.56 -6.67
N TYR A 70 4.90 -2.78 -7.30
CA TYR A 70 6.21 -3.28 -7.76
C TYR A 70 7.11 -3.71 -6.59
N LEU A 71 7.23 -2.88 -5.54
CA LEU A 71 8.08 -3.18 -4.40
C LEU A 71 7.67 -4.46 -3.66
N LEU A 72 6.35 -4.66 -3.48
CA LEU A 72 5.82 -5.88 -2.85
C LEU A 72 6.10 -7.12 -3.71
N THR A 73 5.88 -7.02 -5.03
CA THR A 73 6.19 -8.11 -5.97
C THR A 73 7.68 -8.45 -5.99
N ASP A 74 8.54 -7.44 -5.92
CA ASP A 74 9.99 -7.65 -5.91
C ASP A 74 10.47 -8.23 -4.58
N LEU A 75 9.88 -7.85 -3.44
CA LEU A 75 10.14 -8.53 -2.17
C LEU A 75 9.77 -10.01 -2.22
N GLU A 76 8.62 -10.36 -2.79
CA GLU A 76 8.21 -11.76 -2.98
C GLU A 76 9.24 -12.57 -3.78
N ARG A 77 9.82 -11.99 -4.83
CA ARG A 77 10.89 -12.62 -5.60
C ARG A 77 12.20 -12.69 -4.82
N ALA A 78 12.56 -11.61 -4.13
CA ALA A 78 13.82 -11.50 -3.38
C ALA A 78 13.90 -12.55 -2.27
N VAL A 79 12.78 -12.87 -1.60
CA VAL A 79 12.77 -13.91 -0.55
C VAL A 79 13.26 -15.26 -1.06
N ALA A 80 13.22 -15.56 -2.36
CA ALA A 80 13.75 -16.80 -2.91
C ALA A 80 15.28 -16.84 -3.08
N THR A 81 15.94 -15.69 -3.22
CA THR A 81 17.36 -15.64 -3.68
C THR A 81 18.25 -14.67 -2.93
N ALA A 82 17.69 -13.57 -2.41
CA ALA A 82 18.42 -12.49 -1.78
C ALA A 82 19.07 -12.91 -0.45
N ASP A 83 20.09 -12.14 -0.06
CA ASP A 83 20.71 -12.19 1.27
C ASP A 83 19.93 -11.36 2.30
N ALA A 84 20.31 -11.48 3.57
CA ALA A 84 19.60 -10.81 4.66
C ALA A 84 19.61 -9.28 4.54
N ASP A 85 20.76 -8.69 4.18
CA ASP A 85 20.89 -7.24 4.06
C ASP A 85 20.02 -6.68 2.93
N GLU A 86 19.94 -7.39 1.81
CA GLU A 86 19.06 -7.04 0.69
C GLU A 86 17.59 -7.14 1.08
N LEU A 87 17.17 -8.22 1.76
CA LEU A 87 15.80 -8.34 2.24
C LEU A 87 15.42 -7.22 3.22
N LEU A 88 16.31 -6.88 4.16
CA LEU A 88 16.09 -5.77 5.09
C LEU A 88 15.92 -4.44 4.35
N ARG A 89 16.74 -4.17 3.32
CA ARG A 89 16.58 -2.97 2.47
C ARG A 89 15.23 -2.95 1.73
N HIS A 90 14.74 -4.10 1.27
CA HIS A 90 13.38 -4.17 0.70
C HIS A 90 12.32 -3.79 1.74
N LEU A 91 12.41 -4.33 2.97
CA LEU A 91 11.45 -3.99 4.02
C LEU A 91 11.51 -2.49 4.36
N ASP A 92 12.71 -1.93 4.52
CA ASP A 92 12.92 -0.50 4.81
C ASP A 92 12.33 0.39 3.70
N GLY A 93 12.54 0.02 2.43
CA GLY A 93 12.01 0.76 1.29
C GLY A 93 10.49 0.75 1.24
N ILE A 94 9.86 -0.41 1.47
CA ILE A 94 8.40 -0.53 1.49
C ILE A 94 7.81 0.30 2.64
N GLU A 95 8.38 0.19 3.85
CA GLU A 95 7.93 0.93 5.03
C GLU A 95 8.01 2.45 4.81
N ALA A 96 9.14 2.94 4.28
CA ALA A 96 9.32 4.36 4.01
C ALA A 96 8.34 4.91 2.94
N ILE A 97 8.09 4.14 1.88
CA ILE A 97 7.15 4.57 0.83
C ILE A 97 5.72 4.53 1.34
N MET A 98 5.32 3.50 2.09
CA MET A 98 3.97 3.42 2.69
C MET A 98 3.70 4.59 3.63
N ASP A 99 4.62 4.89 4.54
CA ASP A 99 4.48 6.00 5.49
C ASP A 99 4.36 7.34 4.77
N SER A 100 5.19 7.55 3.74
CA SER A 100 5.13 8.76 2.91
C SER A 100 3.81 8.86 2.16
N HIS A 101 3.35 7.75 1.58
CA HIS A 101 2.13 7.65 0.79
C HIS A 101 0.89 7.97 1.63
N PHE A 102 0.65 7.24 2.71
CA PHE A 102 -0.50 7.46 3.59
C PHE A 102 -0.49 8.86 4.20
N GLY A 103 0.68 9.32 4.65
CA GLY A 103 0.79 10.67 5.21
C GLY A 103 0.47 11.76 4.16
N PHE A 104 0.87 11.56 2.90
CA PHE A 104 0.53 12.49 1.83
C PHE A 104 -0.97 12.45 1.51
N GLU A 105 -1.53 11.25 1.35
CA GLU A 105 -2.95 11.06 1.07
C GLU A 105 -3.84 11.70 2.13
N GLU A 106 -3.63 11.39 3.41
CA GLU A 106 -4.42 11.93 4.53
C GLU A 106 -4.43 13.47 4.48
N ARG A 107 -3.26 14.09 4.29
CA ARG A 107 -3.14 15.55 4.21
C ARG A 107 -3.88 16.16 3.02
N GLN A 108 -4.02 15.42 1.92
CA GLN A 108 -4.62 15.96 0.70
C GLN A 108 -6.09 15.62 0.54
N ILE A 109 -6.52 14.44 0.99
CA ILE A 109 -7.81 13.85 0.64
C ILE A 109 -8.83 13.94 1.78
N THR A 110 -8.43 13.86 3.06
CA THR A 110 -9.39 13.83 4.18
C THR A 110 -10.37 15.01 4.17
N ALA A 111 -9.86 16.24 4.07
CA ALA A 111 -10.72 17.43 4.03
C ALA A 111 -11.60 17.52 2.76
N VAL A 112 -11.20 16.83 1.68
CA VAL A 112 -12.00 16.73 0.46
C VAL A 112 -13.18 15.80 0.71
N LEU A 113 -12.94 14.63 1.30
CA LEU A 113 -13.99 13.68 1.64
C LEU A 113 -15.03 14.28 2.57
N ASP A 114 -14.60 15.03 3.59
CA ASP A 114 -15.50 15.73 4.53
C ASP A 114 -16.41 16.77 3.85
N ALA A 115 -15.96 17.31 2.71
CA ALA A 115 -16.69 18.32 1.93
C ALA A 115 -17.59 17.71 0.85
N MET A 116 -17.39 16.44 0.49
CA MET A 116 -18.19 15.75 -0.52
C MET A 116 -19.57 15.38 0.04
N THR A 117 -20.60 15.46 -0.79
CA THR A 117 -21.95 14.97 -0.44
C THR A 117 -22.02 13.46 -0.62
N THR A 118 -21.26 12.71 0.19
CA THR A 118 -21.17 11.24 0.20
C THR A 118 -21.46 10.74 1.62
N THR A 119 -22.09 9.58 1.78
CA THR A 119 -22.34 9.02 3.13
C THR A 119 -21.09 8.32 3.66
N ASP A 120 -20.93 8.25 4.98
CA ASP A 120 -19.82 7.50 5.61
C ASP A 120 -19.75 6.05 5.14
N ALA A 121 -20.92 5.41 4.91
CA ALA A 121 -20.99 4.05 4.39
C ALA A 121 -20.49 3.94 2.94
N ASP A 122 -20.76 4.96 2.11
CA ASP A 122 -20.23 5.04 0.76
C ASP A 122 -18.71 5.28 0.76
N ILE A 123 -18.19 6.08 1.69
CA ILE A 123 -16.75 6.30 1.86
C ILE A 123 -16.04 4.99 2.22
N VAL A 124 -16.53 4.25 3.21
CA VAL A 124 -15.93 2.96 3.63
C VAL A 124 -15.83 1.97 2.45
N ARG A 125 -16.90 1.87 1.65
CA ARG A 125 -16.90 1.05 0.44
C ARG A 125 -15.90 1.54 -0.61
N LEU A 126 -15.82 2.86 -0.81
CA LEU A 126 -14.89 3.48 -1.77
C LEU A 126 -13.42 3.35 -1.34
N LEU A 127 -13.14 3.06 -0.08
CA LEU A 127 -11.82 2.75 0.44
C LEU A 127 -11.51 1.23 0.40
N GLY A 128 -12.41 0.41 -0.13
CA GLY A 128 -12.20 -1.04 -0.31
C GLY A 128 -12.22 -1.84 1.00
N ALA A 129 -12.89 -1.32 2.05
CA ALA A 129 -13.08 -1.99 3.33
C ALA A 129 -14.45 -2.71 3.38
N ASP A 130 -14.58 -3.81 2.64
CA ASP A 130 -15.75 -4.70 2.63
C ASP A 130 -15.51 -5.99 3.44
#